data_AF-A0A8S4BSQ0-F1
#
_entry.id   AF-A0A8S4BSQ0-F1
#
_cell.length_a   1.000
_cell.length_b   1.000
_cell.length_c   1.000
_cell.angle_alpha   90.00
_cell.angle_beta   90.00
_cell.angle_gamma   90.00
#
_symmetry.space_group_name_H-M   'P 1'
#
loop_
_entity.id
_entity.type
_entity.pdbx_description
1 polymer ?
#
loop_
_entity_poly.entity_id
_entity_poly.type
_entity_poly.pdbx_seq_one_letter_code
_entity_poly.pdbx_strand_id
1 'polypeptide(L)'
;MLGTLWKSLSQLLKSSPCFPKRGQTEACSVKSLYIDFRKDLGWKWIHEPKGYFANYCMGSCTYIWNTENKYSQILALYQHHNPGASAQPCCVPQALHSLTIIYYVGRQHKVENLSNMIVSSCKCS
;
A
#
# COMPACT_ATOMS: atom_id res chain seq x y z
N MET A 1 20.00 -10.61 5.53
CA MET A 1 19.06 -10.42 6.64
C MET A 1 18.12 -9.22 6.45
N LEU A 2 18.59 -8.06 6.00
CA LEU A 2 17.73 -6.91 5.65
C LEU A 2 16.79 -7.18 4.46
N GLY A 3 17.25 -7.93 3.45
CA GLY A 3 16.46 -8.20 2.23
C GLY A 3 15.23 -9.10 2.41
N THR A 4 15.14 -9.93 3.44
CA THR A 4 13.99 -10.82 3.69
C THR A 4 12.87 -10.09 4.46
N LEU A 5 13.23 -9.31 5.48
CA LEU A 5 12.29 -8.42 6.19
C LEU A 5 11.70 -7.36 5.25
N TRP A 6 12.53 -6.82 4.37
CA TRP A 6 12.13 -5.89 3.31
C TRP A 6 11.11 -6.51 2.33
N LYS A 7 11.40 -7.71 1.83
CA LYS A 7 10.48 -8.46 0.96
C LYS A 7 9.15 -8.71 1.67
N SER A 8 9.16 -9.07 2.95
CA SER A 8 7.96 -9.30 3.75
C SER A 8 7.11 -8.03 3.92
N LEU A 9 7.71 -6.87 4.17
CA LEU A 9 6.97 -5.60 4.31
C LEU A 9 6.41 -5.11 2.98
N SER A 10 7.18 -5.23 1.90
CA SER A 10 6.69 -4.96 0.55
C SER A 10 5.56 -5.93 0.14
N GLN A 11 5.61 -7.18 0.62
CA GLN A 11 4.54 -8.15 0.45
C GLN A 11 3.32 -7.77 1.27
N LEU A 12 3.46 -7.34 2.53
CA LEU A 12 2.32 -6.90 3.35
C LEU A 12 1.60 -5.68 2.76
N LEU A 13 2.34 -4.72 2.21
CA LEU A 13 1.76 -3.58 1.49
C LEU A 13 1.03 -4.03 0.22
N LYS A 14 1.56 -5.01 -0.52
CA LYS A 14 0.94 -5.59 -1.71
C LYS A 14 -0.21 -6.56 -1.42
N SER A 15 -0.18 -7.24 -0.28
CA SER A 15 -1.09 -8.32 0.12
C SER A 15 -2.15 -7.86 1.09
N SER A 16 -2.35 -6.54 1.24
CA SER A 16 -3.49 -5.96 1.95
C SER A 16 -4.74 -6.71 1.46
N PRO A 17 -5.39 -7.53 2.30
CA PRO A 17 -6.52 -8.31 1.83
C PRO A 17 -7.56 -7.32 1.36
N CYS A 18 -8.01 -7.51 0.12
CA CYS A 18 -9.11 -6.76 -0.42
C CYS A 18 -10.35 -7.16 0.35
N PHE A 19 -10.61 -6.46 1.45
CA PHE A 19 -11.83 -6.66 2.21
C PHE A 19 -12.93 -5.92 1.46
N PRO A 20 -13.92 -6.62 0.86
CA PRO A 20 -15.14 -5.99 0.40
C PRO A 20 -15.87 -5.43 1.63
N LYS A 21 -15.53 -4.21 2.05
CA LYS A 21 -16.23 -3.55 3.14
C LYS A 21 -17.56 -3.05 2.59
N ARG A 22 -18.62 -3.84 2.80
CA ARG A 22 -20.00 -3.41 2.57
C ARG A 22 -20.23 -2.09 3.32
N GLY A 23 -20.70 -1.07 2.60
CA GLY A 23 -21.04 0.23 3.19
C GLY A 23 -19.93 1.29 3.17
N GLN A 24 -18.76 1.04 2.55
CA GLN A 24 -17.84 2.13 2.22
C GLN A 24 -18.22 2.78 0.91
N THR A 25 -18.79 3.98 1.00
CA THR A 25 -19.21 4.82 -0.13
C THR A 25 -18.07 5.60 -0.76
N GLU A 26 -16.91 5.69 -0.10
CA GLU A 26 -15.77 6.43 -0.62
C GLU A 26 -15.07 5.69 -1.75
N ALA A 27 -14.79 6.40 -2.85
CA ALA A 27 -14.04 5.87 -3.97
C ALA A 27 -12.60 5.48 -3.57
N CYS A 28 -12.05 4.48 -4.27
CA CYS A 28 -10.65 4.07 -4.13
C CYS A 28 -9.72 5.29 -4.16
N SER A 29 -9.02 5.51 -3.04
CA SER A 29 -8.16 6.66 -2.84
C SER A 29 -7.00 6.33 -1.90
N VAL A 30 -5.97 7.16 -1.94
CA VAL A 30 -4.85 7.08 -1.00
C VAL A 30 -5.32 7.58 0.37
N LYS A 31 -5.08 6.78 1.40
CA LYS A 31 -5.33 7.13 2.80
C LYS A 31 -4.02 7.30 3.53
N SER A 32 -3.97 8.30 4.42
CA SER A 32 -2.78 8.57 5.22
C SER A 32 -2.56 7.47 6.25
N LEU A 33 -1.32 7.00 6.34
CA LEU A 33 -0.87 6.06 7.37
C LEU A 33 0.55 6.43 7.76
N TYR A 34 0.74 6.77 9.02
CA TYR A 34 2.06 6.98 9.60
C TYR A 34 2.53 5.67 10.23
N ILE A 35 3.76 5.28 9.93
CA ILE A 35 4.42 4.09 10.51
C ILE A 35 5.63 4.57 11.31
N ASP A 36 5.67 4.24 12.59
CA ASP A 36 6.85 4.37 13.45
C ASP A 36 7.70 3.10 13.34
N PHE A 37 8.96 3.25 12.92
CA PHE A 37 9.84 2.11 12.69
C PHE A 37 10.05 1.26 13.94
N ARG A 38 10.12 1.89 15.12
CA ARG A 38 10.38 1.18 16.37
C ARG A 38 9.12 0.59 16.97
N LYS A 39 8.01 1.34 16.97
CA LYS A 39 6.76 0.90 17.62
C LYS A 39 6.00 -0.11 16.78
N ASP A 40 5.87 0.13 15.48
CA ASP A 40 4.99 -0.67 14.63
C ASP A 40 5.73 -1.83 13.95
N LEU A 41 7.01 -1.63 13.59
CA LEU A 41 7.81 -2.63 12.87
C LEU A 41 8.91 -3.28 13.74
N GLY A 42 9.18 -2.74 14.93
CA GLY A 42 10.28 -3.22 15.79
C GLY A 42 11.68 -2.97 15.21
N TRP A 43 11.81 -2.13 14.18
CA TRP A 43 13.05 -1.83 13.50
C TRP A 43 13.88 -0.82 14.31
N LYS A 44 14.89 -1.33 15.02
CA LYS A 44 15.80 -0.53 15.84
C LYS A 44 17.06 -0.06 15.10
N TRP A 45 17.26 -0.52 13.88
CA TRP A 45 18.49 -0.29 13.09
C TRP A 45 18.46 1.03 12.31
N ILE A 46 17.27 1.57 12.01
CA ILE A 46 17.11 2.88 11.38
C ILE A 46 17.31 3.97 12.44
N HIS A 47 18.23 4.90 12.16
CA HIS A 47 18.48 6.04 13.02
C HIS A 47 17.52 7.20 12.69
N GLU A 48 17.46 7.61 11.42
CA GLU A 48 16.52 8.63 10.93
C GLU A 48 15.92 8.24 9.57
N PRO A 49 14.65 8.62 9.28
CA PRO A 49 13.69 9.23 10.21
C PRO A 49 13.19 8.21 11.26
N LYS A 50 12.50 8.66 12.33
CA LYS A 50 11.87 7.75 13.31
C LYS A 50 10.66 6.98 12.77
N GLY A 51 10.03 7.53 11.75
CA GLY A 51 8.86 6.99 11.09
C GLY A 51 8.53 7.83 9.86
N TYR A 52 7.56 7.39 9.07
CA TYR A 52 7.22 8.03 7.81
C TYR A 52 5.75 7.81 7.44
N PHE A 53 5.22 8.65 6.55
CA PHE A 53 3.90 8.44 5.96
C PHE A 53 4.00 7.42 4.82
N ALA A 54 3.70 6.16 5.13
CA ALA A 54 3.64 5.09 4.14
C ALA A 54 2.44 5.24 3.22
N ASN A 55 1.33 5.72 3.77
CA ASN A 55 0.02 5.72 3.14
C ASN A 55 -0.43 4.31 2.71
N TYR A 56 -1.70 4.16 2.38
CA TYR A 56 -2.25 2.91 1.89
C TYR A 56 -3.45 3.16 1.00
N CYS A 57 -3.83 2.15 0.20
CA CYS A 57 -4.99 2.23 -0.69
C CYS A 57 -6.22 1.63 -0.03
N MET A 58 -7.31 2.37 -0.06
CA MET A 58 -8.59 1.92 0.48
C MET A 58 -9.75 2.64 -0.21
N GLY A 59 -10.87 1.94 -0.35
CA GLY A 59 -12.11 2.48 -0.92
C GLY A 59 -12.75 1.51 -1.91
N SER A 60 -13.90 1.92 -2.42
CA SER A 60 -14.74 1.15 -3.34
C SER A 60 -14.32 1.33 -4.80
N CYS A 61 -14.41 0.25 -5.57
CA CYS A 61 -14.11 0.18 -7.00
C CYS A 61 -15.37 -0.09 -7.84
N THR A 62 -16.45 0.62 -7.54
CA THR A 62 -17.75 0.47 -8.22
C THR A 62 -17.83 1.16 -9.59
N TYR A 63 -16.84 1.97 -9.96
CA TYR A 63 -16.88 2.80 -11.16
C TYR A 63 -15.77 2.43 -12.16
N ILE A 64 -16.16 2.31 -13.43
CA ILE A 64 -15.33 1.80 -14.56
C ILE A 64 -14.06 2.64 -14.75
N TRP A 65 -14.11 3.93 -14.43
CA TRP A 65 -13.04 4.91 -14.71
C TRP A 65 -11.79 4.73 -13.84
N ASN A 66 -11.89 4.03 -12.70
CA ASN A 66 -10.75 3.80 -11.81
C ASN A 66 -10.05 2.45 -12.06
N THR A 67 -10.48 1.71 -13.08
CA THR A 67 -9.97 0.36 -13.38
C THR A 67 -8.90 0.40 -14.45
N GLU A 68 -7.79 -0.30 -14.21
CA GLU A 68 -6.62 -0.24 -15.09
C GLU A 68 -6.75 -1.14 -16.33
N ASN A 69 -7.47 -2.26 -16.22
CA ASN A 69 -7.55 -3.26 -17.28
C ASN A 69 -9.01 -3.70 -17.54
N LYS A 70 -9.24 -4.29 -18.72
CA LYS A 70 -10.58 -4.74 -19.17
C LYS A 70 -11.20 -5.77 -18.23
N TYR A 71 -10.39 -6.62 -17.60
CA TYR A 71 -10.88 -7.62 -16.65
C TYR A 71 -11.46 -6.95 -15.39
N SER A 72 -10.76 -5.96 -14.83
CA SER A 72 -11.22 -5.16 -13.69
C SER A 72 -12.46 -4.32 -14.05
N GLN A 73 -12.59 -3.84 -15.30
CA GLN A 73 -13.82 -3.20 -15.80
C GLN A 73 -15.02 -4.15 -15.77
N ILE A 74 -14.84 -5.38 -16.27
CA ILE A 74 -15.89 -6.42 -16.26
C ILE A 74 -16.28 -6.77 -14.83
N LEU A 75 -15.32 -6.90 -13.91
CA LEU A 75 -15.61 -7.16 -12.50
C LEU A 75 -16.37 -6.01 -11.83
N ALA A 76 -16.04 -4.75 -12.13
CA ALA A 76 -16.78 -3.60 -11.63
C ALA A 76 -18.24 -3.60 -12.12
N LEU A 77 -18.45 -3.90 -13.42
CA LEU A 77 -19.79 -4.05 -14.00
C LEU A 77 -20.56 -5.21 -13.35
N TYR A 78 -19.90 -6.35 -13.16
CA TYR A 78 -20.50 -7.52 -12.52
C TYR A 78 -20.99 -7.20 -11.10
N GLN A 79 -20.17 -6.52 -10.30
CA GLN A 79 -20.53 -6.06 -8.96
C GLN A 79 -21.66 -5.02 -8.97
N HIS A 80 -21.69 -4.12 -9.97
CA HIS A 80 -22.74 -3.11 -10.09
C HIS A 80 -24.13 -3.75 -10.30
N HIS A 81 -24.21 -4.78 -11.15
CA HIS A 81 -25.44 -5.53 -11.38
C HIS A 81 -25.77 -6.53 -10.27
N ASN A 82 -24.76 -6.99 -9.53
CA ASN A 82 -24.92 -7.96 -8.44
C ASN A 82 -24.25 -7.43 -7.15
N PRO A 83 -24.94 -6.59 -6.36
CA PRO A 83 -24.35 -5.98 -5.15
C PRO A 83 -23.87 -6.97 -4.09
N GLY A 84 -24.32 -8.23 -4.16
CA GLY A 84 -23.89 -9.34 -3.29
C GLY A 84 -22.79 -10.23 -3.89
N ALA A 85 -22.24 -9.88 -5.05
CA ALA A 85 -21.18 -10.66 -5.68
C ALA A 85 -19.92 -10.69 -4.80
N SER A 86 -19.25 -11.85 -4.79
CA SER A 86 -17.98 -12.03 -4.09
C SER A 86 -16.79 -11.50 -4.88
N ALA A 87 -16.97 -11.23 -6.18
CA ALA A 87 -15.92 -10.82 -7.10
C ALA A 87 -16.07 -9.34 -7.43
N GLN A 88 -15.09 -8.54 -7.01
CA GLN A 88 -14.99 -7.12 -7.30
C GLN A 88 -13.51 -6.73 -7.42
N PRO A 89 -13.18 -5.67 -8.17
CA PRO A 89 -11.81 -5.17 -8.22
C PRO A 89 -11.38 -4.55 -6.88
N CYS A 90 -10.08 -4.56 -6.65
CA CYS A 90 -9.46 -4.20 -5.39
C CYS A 90 -8.70 -2.88 -5.50
N CYS A 91 -8.80 -2.03 -4.47
CA CYS A 91 -8.07 -0.78 -4.39
C CYS A 91 -6.63 -1.04 -3.96
N VAL A 92 -5.69 -0.94 -4.90
CA VAL A 92 -4.28 -1.32 -4.72
C VAL A 92 -3.34 -0.18 -5.10
N PRO A 93 -2.09 -0.14 -4.59
CA PRO A 93 -1.10 0.85 -4.99
C PRO A 93 -0.78 0.81 -6.49
N GLN A 94 -0.76 1.96 -7.14
CA GLN A 94 -0.33 2.14 -8.53
C GLN A 94 1.10 2.67 -8.60
N ALA A 95 1.39 3.76 -7.89
CA ALA A 95 2.71 4.36 -7.82
C ALA A 95 3.24 4.36 -6.38
N LEU A 96 4.52 4.04 -6.25
CA LEU A 96 5.25 4.03 -4.99
C LEU A 96 6.52 4.86 -5.11
N HIS A 97 6.83 5.65 -4.10
CA HIS A 97 8.09 6.38 -3.96
C HIS A 97 9.03 5.71 -2.98
N SER A 98 10.30 6.03 -3.13
CA SER A 98 11.36 5.55 -2.27
C SER A 98 11.49 6.42 -1.02
N LEU A 99 12.04 5.84 0.06
CA LEU A 99 12.31 6.52 1.31
C LEU A 99 13.81 6.48 1.61
N THR A 100 14.41 7.65 1.78
CA THR A 100 15.79 7.77 2.22
C THR A 100 15.88 7.61 3.74
N ILE A 101 16.79 6.75 4.19
CA ILE A 101 17.05 6.47 5.60
C ILE A 101 18.54 6.63 5.93
N ILE A 102 18.82 6.82 7.21
CA ILE A 102 20.16 6.85 7.78
C ILE A 102 20.27 5.77 8.85
N TYR A 103 21.34 4.97 8.79
CA TYR A 103 21.71 4.01 9.83
C TYR A 103 23.22 4.01 10.07
N TYR A 104 23.65 3.40 11.19
CA TYR A 104 25.06 3.33 11.57
C TYR A 104 25.60 1.91 11.45
N VAL A 105 26.81 1.79 10.94
CA VAL A 105 27.62 0.57 11.01
C VAL A 105 28.88 0.90 11.81
N GLY A 106 28.91 0.50 13.07
CA GLY A 106 29.92 0.97 14.02
C GLY A 106 29.77 2.47 14.28
N ARG A 107 30.78 3.28 13.93
CA ARG A 107 30.76 4.75 14.07
C ARG A 107 30.49 5.49 12.75
N GLN A 108 30.41 4.79 11.61
CA GLN A 108 30.16 5.42 10.32
C GLN A 108 28.66 5.42 10.01
N HIS A 109 28.14 6.57 9.59
CA HIS A 109 26.78 6.67 9.09
C HIS A 109 26.72 6.24 7.63
N LYS A 110 25.61 5.61 7.25
CA LYS A 110 25.28 5.23 5.88
C LYS A 110 23.91 5.77 5.52
N VAL A 111 23.78 6.26 4.29
CA VAL A 111 22.52 6.73 3.71
C VAL A 111 22.09 5.70 2.68
N GLU A 112 20.84 5.25 2.77
CA GLU A 112 20.28 4.24 1.87
C GLU A 112 18.88 4.66 1.42
N ASN A 113 18.54 4.34 0.18
CA ASN A 113 17.24 4.68 -0.40
C ASN A 113 16.41 3.41 -0.61
N LEU A 114 15.40 3.24 0.22
CA LEU A 114 14.51 2.09 0.21
C LEU A 114 13.41 2.31 -0.83
N SER A 115 13.43 1.56 -1.93
CA SER A 115 12.41 1.63 -2.99
C SER A 115 10.99 1.32 -2.47
N ASN A 116 9.91 1.66 -3.17
CA ASN A 116 8.57 1.11 -2.86
C ASN A 116 8.04 1.29 -1.41
N MET A 117 8.36 2.41 -0.74
CA MET A 117 7.96 2.65 0.66
C MET A 117 6.67 3.45 0.81
N ILE A 118 6.46 4.43 -0.06
CA ILE A 118 5.42 5.44 0.11
C ILE A 118 4.43 5.32 -1.03
N VAL A 119 3.16 5.05 -0.74
CA VAL A 119 2.09 5.04 -1.74
C VAL A 119 1.76 6.48 -2.15
N SER A 120 1.85 6.79 -3.44
CA SER A 120 1.50 8.10 -4.00
C SER A 120 0.21 8.09 -4.83
N SER A 121 -0.17 6.95 -5.40
CA SER A 121 -1.46 6.79 -6.09
C SER A 121 -2.01 5.37 -5.96
N CYS A 122 -3.33 5.25 -6.11
CA CYS A 122 -4.08 4.01 -6.06
C CYS A 122 -4.83 3.77 -7.36
N LYS A 123 -5.07 2.49 -7.68
CA LYS A 123 -5.89 2.03 -8.81
C LYS A 123 -6.80 0.88 -8.38
N CYS A 124 -7.82 0.61 -9.18
CA CYS A 124 -8.61 -0.60 -9.05
C CYS A 124 -8.07 -1.68 -10.00
N SER A 125 -7.66 -2.82 -9.44
CA SER A 125 -7.18 -3.99 -10.18
C SER A 125 -7.90 -5.25 -9.76
#